data_AF-A0A0C3A571-F1
#
_entry.id   AF-A0A0C3A571-F1
#
_cell.length_a   1.000
_cell.length_b   1.000
_cell.length_c   1.000
_cell.angle_alpha   90.00
_cell.angle_beta   90.00
_cell.angle_gamma   90.00
#
_symmetry.space_group_name_H-M   'P 1'
#
loop_
_entity.id
_entity.type
_entity.pdbx_description
1 polymer ?
#
loop_
_entity_poly.entity_id
_entity_poly.type
_entity_poly.pdbx_seq_one_letter_code
_entity_poly.pdbx_strand_id
1 'polypeptide(L)' 'NGHAQRIYNGFVYNIPLPCETGQLYLITVGHRVGIIAGWPATSPHVVGVSHATYCKVDSLGEGVAAMLRAID' A
#
# COMPACT_ATOMS: atom_id res chain seq x y z
N ASN A 1 -10.07 -7.05 -8.40
CA ASN A 1 -8.81 -6.28 -8.42
C ASN A 1 -7.81 -7.02 -7.58
N GLY A 2 -6.87 -7.69 -8.26
CA GLY A 2 -6.00 -8.68 -7.65
C GLY A 2 -4.84 -7.99 -6.96
N HIS A 3 -4.75 -8.15 -5.66
CA HIS A 3 -3.55 -7.85 -4.87
C HIS A 3 -3.16 -9.14 -4.17
N ALA A 4 -1.87 -9.33 -3.94
CA ALA A 4 -1.42 -10.41 -3.05
C ALA A 4 -1.32 -9.87 -1.62
N GLN A 5 -1.63 -10.70 -0.64
CA GLN A 5 -1.44 -10.37 0.77
C GLN A 5 -0.08 -10.90 1.25
N ARG A 6 0.59 -10.11 2.08
CA ARG A 6 1.79 -10.52 2.82
C ARG A 6 1.55 -10.36 4.31
N ILE A 7 2.28 -11.15 5.09
CA ILE A 7 2.24 -11.14 6.54
C ILE A 7 3.66 -10.86 7.06
N TYR A 8 3.77 -9.91 8.00
CA TYR A 8 5.01 -9.59 8.71
C TYR A 8 4.66 -9.34 10.18
N ASN A 9 5.27 -10.08 11.11
CA ASN A 9 4.99 -9.98 12.56
C ASN A 9 3.49 -10.01 12.94
N GLY A 10 2.69 -10.80 12.19
CA GLY A 10 1.24 -10.87 12.39
C GLY A 10 0.43 -9.74 11.75
N PHE A 11 1.10 -8.74 11.19
CA PHE A 11 0.48 -7.66 10.42
C PHE A 11 0.28 -8.07 8.96
N VAL A 12 -0.93 -7.88 8.45
CA VAL A 12 -1.30 -8.21 7.06
C VAL A 12 -1.34 -6.94 6.21
N TYR A 13 -0.63 -6.94 5.09
CA TYR A 13 -0.65 -5.82 4.14
C TYR A 13 -0.71 -6.30 2.69
N ASN A 14 -1.21 -5.44 1.80
CA ASN A 14 -1.37 -5.77 0.39
C ASN A 14 -0.14 -5.35 -0.43
N ILE A 15 0.14 -6.09 -1.49
CA ILE A 15 1.11 -5.74 -2.52
C ILE A 15 0.43 -5.83 -3.89
N PRO A 16 0.79 -4.96 -4.84
CA PRO A 16 0.20 -5.01 -6.16
C PRO A 16 0.67 -6.27 -6.90
N LEU A 17 -0.17 -6.80 -7.78
CA LEU A 17 0.26 -7.86 -8.69
C LEU A 17 1.17 -7.30 -9.79
N PRO A 18 2.05 -8.11 -10.40
CA PRO A 18 2.98 -7.64 -11.44
C PRO A 18 2.32 -7.04 -12.69
N CYS A 19 1.04 -7.36 -12.93
CA CYS A 19 0.27 -6.83 -14.04
C CYS A 19 -0.40 -5.47 -13.73
N GLU A 20 -0.41 -5.02 -12.48
CA GLU A 20 -0.92 -3.71 -12.11
C GLU A 20 0.11 -2.63 -12.46
N THR A 21 -0.33 -1.58 -13.16
CA THR A 21 0.55 -0.53 -13.68
C THR A 21 0.18 0.84 -13.11
N GLY A 22 1.15 1.76 -13.15
CA GLY A 22 0.98 3.14 -12.70
C GLY A 22 1.77 3.48 -11.43
N GLN A 23 1.59 4.70 -10.94
CA GLN A 23 2.24 5.20 -9.71
C GLN A 23 1.90 4.30 -8.52
N LEU A 24 2.91 3.85 -7.79
CA LEU A 24 2.72 3.09 -6.56
C LEU A 24 2.46 4.03 -5.38
N TYR A 25 1.50 3.65 -4.55
CA TYR A 25 1.15 4.32 -3.31
C TYR A 25 1.30 3.35 -2.14
N LEU A 26 2.12 3.73 -1.16
CA LEU A 26 2.19 3.09 0.14
C LEU A 26 1.12 3.70 1.03
N ILE A 27 0.25 2.87 1.62
CA ILE A 27 -0.75 3.26 2.62
C ILE A 27 -0.40 2.55 3.91
N THR A 28 -0.05 3.29 4.96
CA THR A 28 0.20 2.75 6.31
C THR A 28 -0.99 2.93 7.24
N VAL A 29 -1.85 3.92 6.96
CA VAL A 29 -3.14 4.10 7.65
C VAL A 29 -4.23 4.38 6.61
N GLY A 30 -5.26 3.54 6.60
CA GLY A 30 -6.36 3.60 5.65
C GLY A 30 -7.33 2.43 5.82
N HIS A 31 -8.40 2.38 5.02
CA HIS A 31 -9.27 1.18 4.95
C HIS A 31 -8.54 -0.06 4.44
N ARG A 32 -7.42 0.15 3.74
CA ARG A 32 -6.56 -0.91 3.23
C ARG A 32 -5.10 -0.49 3.37
N VAL A 33 -4.34 -1.26 4.12
CA VAL A 33 -2.89 -1.07 4.29
C VAL A 33 -2.14 -1.90 3.26
N GLY A 34 -1.12 -1.33 2.65
CA GLY A 34 -0.38 -1.98 1.56
C GLY A 34 0.29 -1.03 0.60
N ILE A 35 0.91 -1.60 -0.42
CA ILE A 35 1.29 -0.91 -1.64
C ILE A 35 0.20 -1.17 -2.69
N ILE A 36 -0.30 -0.11 -3.33
CA ILE A 36 -1.35 -0.18 -4.35
C ILE A 36 -0.88 0.59 -5.59
N ALA A 37 -1.13 0.03 -6.78
CA ALA A 37 -0.80 0.69 -8.05
C ALA A 37 -1.97 1.56 -8.53
N GLY A 38 -1.68 2.83 -8.81
CA GLY A 38 -2.61 3.79 -9.38
C GLY A 38 -3.46 4.54 -8.35
N TRP A 39 -3.65 5.84 -8.59
CA TRP A 39 -4.48 6.68 -7.73
C TRP A 39 -5.96 6.26 -7.69
N PRO A 40 -6.62 5.87 -8.81
CA PRO A 40 -8.01 5.43 -8.77
C PRO A 40 -8.25 4.21 -7.87
N ALA A 41 -7.26 3.33 -7.73
CA ALA A 41 -7.33 2.18 -6.83
C ALA A 41 -6.96 2.56 -5.38
N THR A 42 -6.10 3.57 -5.19
CA THR A 42 -5.61 4.01 -3.88
C THR A 42 -6.60 4.93 -3.16
N SER A 43 -7.18 5.90 -3.87
CA SER A 43 -7.98 6.99 -3.29
C SER A 43 -9.14 6.52 -2.42
N PRO A 44 -9.89 5.43 -2.74
CA PRO A 44 -10.99 4.96 -1.89
C PRO A 44 -10.53 4.46 -0.51
N HIS A 45 -9.23 4.22 -0.33
CA HIS A 45 -8.68 3.68 0.92
C HIS A 45 -8.10 4.75 1.84
N VAL A 46 -7.94 5.98 1.36
CA VAL A 46 -7.29 7.08 2.09
C VAL A 46 -8.11 8.35 2.14
N VAL A 47 -8.93 8.63 1.11
CA VAL A 47 -9.77 9.83 1.09
C VAL A 47 -10.92 9.68 2.08
N GLY A 48 -11.07 10.65 2.97
CA GLY A 48 -12.10 10.65 4.01
C GLY A 48 -11.80 9.76 5.22
N VAL A 49 -10.65 9.06 5.23
CA VAL A 49 -10.20 8.29 6.40
C VAL A 49 -9.45 9.20 7.37
N SER A 50 -9.90 9.24 8.62
CA SER A 50 -9.24 10.05 9.66
C SER A 50 -7.79 9.61 9.84
N HIS A 51 -6.87 10.57 9.83
CA HIS A 51 -5.42 10.33 9.94
C HIS A 51 -4.85 9.36 8.89
N ALA A 52 -5.48 9.26 7.71
CA ALA A 52 -4.95 8.48 6.61
C ALA A 52 -3.50 8.88 6.32
N THR A 53 -2.62 7.89 6.25
CA THR A 53 -1.19 8.09 6.00
C THR A 53 -0.81 7.30 4.76
N TYR A 54 -0.39 8.03 3.74
CA TYR A 54 0.03 7.46 2.48
C TYR A 54 1.10 8.31 1.80
N CYS A 55 1.93 7.70 0.97
CA CYS A 55 2.92 8.39 0.14
C CYS A 55 3.10 7.67 -1.20
N LYS A 56 3.69 8.38 -2.17
CA LYS A 56 4.16 7.78 -3.41
C LYS A 56 5.50 7.08 -3.17
N VAL A 57 5.72 5.97 -3.86
CA VAL A 57 7.00 5.27 -3.89
C VAL A 57 7.36 4.96 -5.34
N ASP A 58 8.65 4.95 -5.66
CA ASP A 58 9.11 4.83 -7.05
C ASP A 58 9.23 3.37 -7.48
N SER A 59 9.32 2.45 -6.52
CA SER A 59 9.40 1.01 -6.77
C SER A 59 8.70 0.18 -5.72
N LEU A 60 8.33 -1.06 -6.08
CA LEU A 60 7.76 -2.01 -5.14
C LEU A 60 8.75 -2.37 -4.02
N GLY A 61 10.04 -2.48 -4.34
CA GLY A 61 11.08 -2.81 -3.35
C GLY A 61 11.20 -1.73 -2.27
N GLU A 62 11.24 -0.46 -2.69
CA GLU A 62 11.22 0.69 -1.77
C GLU A 62 9.94 0.71 -0.92
N GLY A 63 8.78 0.52 -1.56
CA GLY A 63 7.49 0.50 -0.87
C GLY A 63 7.40 -0.61 0.18
N VAL A 64 7.92 -1.81 -0.11
CA VAL A 64 7.99 -2.91 0.87
C VAL A 64 8.93 -2.55 2.02
N ALA A 65 10.13 -2.03 1.75
CA ALA A 65 11.07 -1.65 2.80
C ALA A 65 10.51 -0.53 3.71
N ALA A 66 9.81 0.45 3.14
CA ALA A 66 9.12 1.50 3.89
C ALA A 66 7.92 0.95 4.68
N MET A 67 7.15 0.02 4.12
CA MET A 67 6.06 -0.64 4.84
C MET A 67 6.58 -1.38 6.06
N LEU A 68 7.61 -2.22 5.91
CA LEU A 68 8.18 -2.98 7.01
C LEU A 68 8.63 -2.05 8.14
N ARG A 69 9.32 -0.93 7.82
CA ARG A 69 9.69 0.09 8.83
C ARG A 69 8.50 0.74 9.54
N ALA A 70 7.32 0.75 8.93
CA ALA A 70 6.12 1.36 9.52
C ALA A 70 5.30 0.39 10.39
N ILE A 71 5.50 -0.92 10.25
CA ILE A 71 4.73 -1.97 10.92
C ILE A 71 5.59 -2.93 11.76
N ASP A 72 6.89 -2.70 11.81
CA ASP A 72 7.81 -3.33 12.77
C ASP A 72 7.56 -2.80 14.19
#